data_AF-W2X9Q7-F1
#
_entry.id   AF-W2X9Q7-F1
#
_cell.length_a   1.000
_cell.length_b   1.000
_cell.length_c   1.000
_cell.angle_alpha   90.00
_cell.angle_beta   90.00
_cell.angle_gamma   90.00
#
_symmetry.space_group_name_H-M   'P 1'
#
loop_
_entity.id
_entity.type
_entity.pdbx_description
1 polymer ?
#
loop_
_entity_poly.entity_id
_entity_poly.type
_entity_poly.pdbx_seq_one_letter_code
_entity_poly.pdbx_strand_id
1 'polypeptide(L)'
;MLATPRPRSTFSNAQIAEYFYSPCRDQYDESVPEYFRCRCEKVRKQTSRNGFTKLMQHVHSEHPTFQEEMLAGTTAQIGSVAHDARRTAMNHFGWLEWIVKANLPLMFCENAYTSLEPISVETLRALLEGVTRSVEAAVAAELPDAFGIMFDGWAHSSEHFVAVFAYYEGNGIAKSVLLSMAPVINEPDEDLSAHTHRDVLAEMLERDFGKDLSCCKYLVGDNCSMNRRLATIMQVPLVGCASHRLYRAVQQHLAQNEDDLAAVQALMAKLRTIKQSTKLRFKTTLWPAIRQDTHWGSTFSMVHRYFALLEFLDLDDEELMDLLPPPACNRRLKKLYADLKDFESVFKAFKEEREPTGRAGLGCVRVLKGDGARLTASKKWALRPFLQVDRAPDNNGEEAETHSLVQRLEKRCRLGAREARYCLVGSIPATSNKVEHFFSVARATLGHERNGLQPIALEMVLFLRENSRFWDVSTVDQLL
;
A
#
# COMPACT_ATOMS: atom_id res chain seq x y z
N MET A 1 71.58 -6.25 27.24
CA MET A 1 70.54 -6.66 26.26
C MET A 1 69.24 -6.83 27.02
N LEU A 2 68.31 -5.88 26.90
CA LEU A 2 66.97 -5.96 27.49
C LEU A 2 66.14 -6.92 26.62
N ALA A 3 65.58 -7.96 27.23
CA ALA A 3 64.74 -8.94 26.55
C ALA A 3 63.50 -8.26 25.97
N THR A 4 63.23 -8.48 24.68
CA THR A 4 62.00 -8.06 24.00
C THR A 4 60.76 -8.62 24.73
N PRO A 5 59.69 -7.85 24.94
CA PRO A 5 58.47 -8.34 25.57
C PRO A 5 57.86 -9.46 24.71
N ARG A 6 57.44 -10.56 25.33
CA ARG A 6 56.65 -11.60 24.64
C ARG A 6 55.35 -10.98 24.11
N PRO A 7 54.93 -11.28 22.88
CA PRO A 7 53.66 -10.78 22.35
C PRO A 7 52.52 -11.26 23.26
N ARG A 8 51.67 -10.32 23.70
CA ARG A 8 50.43 -10.63 24.42
C ARG A 8 49.50 -11.39 23.48
N SER A 9 48.91 -12.49 23.95
CA SER A 9 47.95 -13.26 23.15
C SER A 9 46.67 -12.45 22.94
N THR A 10 46.14 -12.48 21.71
CA THR A 10 44.88 -11.82 21.32
C THR A 10 43.65 -12.40 22.02
N PHE A 11 43.74 -13.65 22.48
CA PHE A 11 42.66 -14.38 23.16
C PHE A 11 43.05 -14.70 24.61
N SER A 12 42.05 -14.72 25.49
CA SER A 12 42.22 -15.15 26.88
C SER A 12 42.42 -16.66 26.98
N ASN A 13 43.03 -17.12 28.08
CA ASN A 13 43.23 -18.55 28.31
C ASN A 13 41.92 -19.35 28.39
N ALA A 14 40.83 -18.72 28.83
CA ALA A 14 39.51 -19.34 28.85
C ALA A 14 38.97 -19.55 27.44
N GLN A 15 39.06 -18.53 26.57
CA GLN A 15 38.62 -18.62 25.18
C GLN A 15 39.43 -19.66 24.39
N ILE A 16 40.73 -19.74 24.64
CA ILE A 16 41.61 -20.73 24.00
C ILE A 16 41.26 -22.15 24.48
N ALA A 17 41.00 -22.33 25.77
CA ALA A 17 40.58 -23.61 26.31
C ALA A 17 39.22 -24.06 25.75
N GLU A 18 38.23 -23.16 25.68
CA GLU A 18 36.90 -23.44 25.14
C GLU A 18 36.94 -23.83 23.65
N TYR A 19 37.81 -23.19 22.85
CA TYR A 19 37.92 -23.51 21.44
C TYR A 19 38.56 -24.89 21.21
N PHE A 20 39.66 -25.20 21.90
CA PHE A 20 40.43 -26.42 21.65
C PHE A 20 39.98 -27.64 22.44
N TYR A 21 39.22 -27.48 23.52
CA TYR A 21 38.91 -28.58 24.43
C TYR A 21 37.41 -28.78 24.66
N SER A 22 37.00 -30.04 24.68
CA SER A 22 35.68 -30.48 25.11
C SER A 22 35.78 -31.33 26.39
N PRO A 23 34.78 -31.30 27.29
CA PRO A 23 34.78 -32.19 28.47
C PRO A 23 34.81 -33.66 28.03
N CYS A 24 35.66 -34.46 28.67
CA CYS A 24 35.60 -35.91 28.46
C CYS A 24 34.27 -36.45 29.00
N ARG A 25 33.71 -37.42 28.29
CA ARG A 25 32.48 -38.11 28.71
C ARG A 25 32.79 -39.57 29.01
N ASP A 26 32.12 -40.13 30.01
CA ASP A 26 32.22 -41.54 30.35
C ASP A 26 31.28 -42.41 29.50
N GLN A 27 31.18 -43.69 29.84
CA GLN A 27 30.35 -44.67 29.14
C GLN A 27 28.83 -44.40 29.25
N TYR A 28 28.41 -43.45 30.09
CA TYR A 28 27.02 -43.02 30.28
C TYR A 28 26.77 -41.61 29.72
N ASP A 29 27.70 -41.07 28.94
CA ASP A 29 27.68 -39.71 28.40
C ASP A 29 27.78 -38.60 29.47
N GLU A 30 28.13 -38.94 30.72
CA GLU A 30 28.30 -37.96 31.80
C GLU A 30 29.70 -37.32 31.75
N SER A 31 29.76 -36.01 32.04
CA SER A 31 31.02 -35.26 32.01
C SER A 31 31.96 -35.72 33.12
N VAL A 32 33.15 -36.19 32.75
CA VAL A 32 34.21 -36.58 33.70
C VAL A 32 34.88 -35.30 34.22
N PRO A 33 34.73 -34.94 35.50
CA PRO A 33 35.27 -33.71 36.04
C PRO A 33 36.80 -33.67 35.91
N GLU A 34 37.35 -32.48 35.63
CA GLU A 34 38.79 -32.24 35.45
C GLU A 34 39.44 -32.87 34.20
N TYR A 35 38.74 -33.65 33.38
CA TYR A 35 39.30 -34.25 32.16
C TYR A 35 38.74 -33.60 30.90
N PHE A 36 39.63 -33.13 30.04
CA PHE A 36 39.31 -32.41 28.82
C PHE A 36 40.01 -33.06 27.63
N ARG A 37 39.29 -33.24 26.53
CA ARG A 37 39.80 -33.77 25.26
C ARG A 37 40.08 -32.62 24.31
N CYS A 38 41.33 -32.53 23.84
CA CYS A 38 41.70 -31.56 22.83
C CYS A 38 41.18 -31.99 21.45
N ARG A 39 41.00 -31.06 20.51
CA ARG A 39 40.73 -31.34 19.08
C ARG A 39 41.77 -32.23 18.41
N CYS A 40 43.00 -32.29 18.93
CA CYS A 40 44.01 -33.26 18.49
C CYS A 40 43.88 -34.64 19.15
N GLU A 41 42.72 -34.93 19.75
CA GLU A 41 42.34 -36.16 20.48
C GLU A 41 43.12 -36.44 21.78
N LYS A 42 44.08 -35.58 22.17
CA LYS A 42 44.84 -35.76 23.42
C LYS A 42 44.02 -35.34 24.63
N VAL A 43 43.93 -36.22 25.64
CA VAL A 43 43.22 -35.94 26.91
C VAL A 43 44.17 -35.28 27.92
N ARG A 44 43.70 -34.24 28.59
CA ARG A 44 44.44 -33.47 29.60
C ARG A 44 43.61 -33.32 30.88
N LYS A 45 44.29 -33.45 32.03
CA LYS A 45 43.71 -33.22 33.34
C LYS A 45 43.96 -31.78 33.82
N GLN A 46 42.90 -31.06 34.17
CA GLN A 46 42.93 -29.72 34.75
C GLN A 46 42.33 -29.74 36.16
N THR A 47 43.19 -29.65 37.18
CA THR A 47 42.80 -29.52 38.58
C THR A 47 42.56 -28.06 38.95
N SER A 48 41.61 -27.75 39.84
CA SER A 48 41.28 -26.38 40.29
C SER A 48 42.51 -25.55 40.72
N ARG A 49 43.53 -26.20 41.30
CA ARG A 49 44.75 -25.58 41.82
C ARG A 49 45.73 -25.05 40.76
N ASN A 50 45.61 -25.47 39.49
CA ASN A 50 46.61 -25.20 38.43
C ASN A 50 46.13 -24.18 37.35
N GLY A 51 44.88 -23.72 37.42
CA GLY A 51 44.29 -22.85 36.40
C GLY A 51 44.35 -23.45 34.99
N PHE A 52 44.36 -22.61 33.96
CA PHE A 52 44.46 -23.04 32.54
C PHE A 52 45.89 -23.46 32.11
N THR A 53 46.88 -23.33 32.98
CA THR A 53 48.32 -23.46 32.64
C THR A 53 48.67 -24.75 31.90
N LYS A 54 48.13 -25.90 32.34
CA LYS A 54 48.38 -27.20 31.70
C LYS A 54 47.73 -27.35 30.32
N LEU A 55 46.56 -26.75 30.12
CA LEU A 55 45.88 -26.73 28.84
C LEU A 55 46.61 -25.81 27.86
N MET A 56 47.01 -24.62 28.31
CA MET A 56 47.76 -23.66 27.49
C MET A 56 49.13 -24.19 27.08
N GLN A 57 49.84 -24.90 27.98
CA GLN A 57 51.12 -25.52 27.64
C GLN A 57 50.98 -26.53 26.49
N HIS A 58 49.89 -27.31 26.48
CA HIS A 58 49.60 -28.24 25.40
C HIS A 58 49.24 -27.52 24.09
N VAL A 59 48.38 -26.50 24.15
CA VAL A 59 48.01 -25.71 22.97
C VAL A 59 49.24 -25.08 22.35
N HIS A 60 50.13 -24.48 23.15
CA HIS A 60 51.37 -23.89 22.64
C HIS A 60 52.34 -24.90 22.01
N SER A 61 52.33 -26.17 22.46
CA SER A 61 53.22 -27.19 21.91
C SER A 61 52.67 -27.89 20.67
N GLU A 62 51.36 -28.15 20.63
CA GLU A 62 50.72 -29.01 19.62
C GLU A 62 49.90 -28.22 18.60
N HIS A 63 49.55 -26.96 18.92
CA HIS A 63 48.88 -26.02 18.04
C HIS A 63 49.69 -24.71 17.95
N PRO A 64 50.88 -24.70 17.32
CA PRO A 64 51.73 -23.50 17.26
C PRO A 64 51.03 -22.31 16.58
N THR A 65 50.12 -22.61 15.65
CA THR A 65 49.28 -21.70 14.86
C THR A 65 47.91 -21.42 15.48
N PHE A 66 47.70 -21.75 16.77
CA PHE A 66 46.38 -21.67 17.41
C PHE A 66 45.68 -20.31 17.26
N GLN A 67 46.43 -19.20 17.21
CA GLN A 67 45.86 -17.87 17.03
C GLN A 67 45.24 -17.69 15.64
N GLU A 68 45.91 -18.18 14.59
CA GLU A 68 45.43 -18.14 13.21
C GLU A 68 44.24 -19.09 13.01
N GLU A 69 44.32 -20.29 13.60
CA GLU A 69 43.22 -21.27 13.60
C GLU A 69 41.96 -20.75 14.29
N MET A 70 42.11 -20.06 15.43
CA MET A 70 40.99 -19.43 16.13
C MET A 70 40.41 -18.26 15.34
N LEU A 71 41.25 -17.40 14.75
CA LEU A 71 40.78 -16.30 13.89
C LEU A 71 40.05 -16.80 12.64
N ALA A 72 40.57 -17.86 11.99
CA ALA A 72 39.93 -18.50 10.85
C ALA A 72 38.60 -19.18 11.24
N GLY A 73 38.58 -19.87 12.39
CA GLY A 73 37.38 -20.50 12.93
C GLY A 73 36.29 -19.50 13.30
N THR A 74 36.65 -18.38 13.93
CA THR A 74 35.71 -17.28 14.22
C THR A 74 35.16 -16.68 12.93
N THR A 75 35.99 -16.46 11.91
CA THR A 75 35.55 -15.93 10.61
C THR A 75 34.61 -16.91 9.87
N ALA A 76 34.91 -18.21 9.90
CA ALA A 76 34.06 -19.24 9.30
C ALA A 76 32.73 -19.41 10.04
N GLN A 77 32.74 -19.34 11.38
CA GLN A 77 31.52 -19.39 12.19
C GLN A 77 30.64 -18.15 11.97
N ILE A 78 31.24 -16.96 11.91
CA ILE A 78 30.54 -15.72 11.51
C ILE A 78 29.98 -15.86 10.09
N GLY A 79 30.72 -16.46 9.16
CA GLY A 79 30.27 -16.74 7.80
C GLY A 79 29.09 -17.72 7.73
N SER A 80 29.11 -18.79 8.54
CA SER A 80 28.02 -19.75 8.64
C SER A 80 26.76 -19.13 9.24
N VAL A 81 26.91 -18.36 10.32
CA VAL A 81 25.79 -17.64 10.95
C VAL A 81 25.19 -16.61 10.00
N ALA A 82 26.02 -15.86 9.26
CA ALA A 82 25.53 -14.92 8.25
C ALA A 82 24.84 -15.62 7.07
N HIS A 83 25.32 -16.78 6.67
CA HIS A 83 24.69 -17.61 5.63
C HIS A 83 23.33 -18.16 6.09
N ASP A 84 23.24 -18.66 7.33
CA ASP A 84 22.01 -19.16 7.91
C ASP A 84 20.97 -18.05 8.13
N ALA A 85 21.39 -16.88 8.64
CA ALA A 85 20.53 -15.70 8.78
C ALA A 85 19.93 -15.29 7.42
N ARG A 86 20.75 -15.25 6.36
CA ARG A 86 20.27 -14.93 5.01
C ARG A 86 19.27 -15.95 4.49
N ARG A 87 19.47 -17.25 4.75
CA ARG A 87 18.52 -18.30 4.36
C ARG A 87 17.19 -18.15 5.11
N THR A 88 17.24 -17.86 6.41
CA THR A 88 16.04 -17.61 7.22
C THR A 88 15.30 -16.36 6.73
N ALA A 89 16.01 -15.26 6.42
CA ALA A 89 15.43 -14.05 5.86
C ALA A 89 14.72 -14.33 4.52
N MET A 90 15.34 -15.12 3.63
CA MET A 90 14.72 -15.53 2.37
C MET A 90 13.47 -16.40 2.58
N ASN A 91 13.50 -17.30 3.57
CA ASN A 91 12.35 -18.13 3.91
C ASN A 91 11.17 -17.29 4.43
N HIS A 92 11.42 -16.41 5.38
CA HIS A 92 10.43 -15.48 5.95
C HIS A 92 9.87 -14.52 4.89
N PHE A 93 10.73 -13.98 4.03
CA PHE A 93 10.31 -13.14 2.91
C PHE A 93 9.39 -13.92 1.95
N GLY A 94 9.70 -15.17 1.64
CA GLY A 94 8.86 -16.03 0.80
C GLY A 94 7.45 -16.19 1.37
N TRP A 95 7.34 -16.41 2.69
CA TRP A 95 6.03 -16.50 3.35
C TRP A 95 5.25 -15.18 3.29
N LEU A 96 5.91 -14.06 3.56
CA LEU A 96 5.29 -12.73 3.45
C LEU A 96 4.80 -12.47 2.02
N GLU A 97 5.59 -12.80 1.01
CA GLU A 97 5.22 -12.63 -0.39
C GLU A 97 3.96 -13.41 -0.75
N TRP A 98 3.87 -14.68 -0.34
CA TRP A 98 2.70 -15.51 -0.61
C TRP A 98 1.44 -15.01 0.11
N ILE A 99 1.57 -14.55 1.34
CA ILE A 99 0.42 -14.16 2.16
C ILE A 99 -0.08 -12.76 1.79
N VAL A 100 0.85 -11.85 1.49
CA VAL A 100 0.55 -10.45 1.13
C VAL A 100 0.19 -10.32 -0.35
N LYS A 101 0.99 -10.89 -1.27
CA LYS A 101 0.80 -10.70 -2.71
C LYS A 101 -0.14 -11.73 -3.33
N ALA A 102 -0.04 -13.01 -2.92
CA ALA A 102 -0.89 -14.08 -3.43
C ALA A 102 -2.18 -14.30 -2.62
N ASN A 103 -2.42 -13.49 -1.58
CA ASN A 103 -3.66 -13.46 -0.81
C ASN A 103 -4.00 -14.81 -0.11
N LEU A 104 -2.99 -15.60 0.27
CA LEU A 104 -3.19 -16.90 0.92
C LEU A 104 -3.51 -16.76 2.42
N PRO A 105 -4.38 -17.59 3.02
CA PRO A 105 -4.73 -17.52 4.45
C PRO A 105 -3.50 -17.48 5.38
N LEU A 106 -3.58 -16.79 6.53
CA LEU A 106 -2.45 -16.69 7.47
C LEU A 106 -1.97 -18.08 7.94
N MET A 107 -2.89 -19.00 8.19
CA MET A 107 -2.60 -20.39 8.59
C MET A 107 -1.77 -21.16 7.55
N PHE A 108 -1.67 -20.67 6.31
CA PHE A 108 -0.93 -21.34 5.26
C PHE A 108 0.58 -21.40 5.51
N CYS A 109 1.12 -20.52 6.36
CA CYS A 109 2.55 -20.51 6.71
C CYS A 109 3.00 -21.76 7.49
N GLU A 110 2.08 -22.49 8.10
CA GLU A 110 2.36 -23.73 8.85
C GLU A 110 2.40 -24.97 7.93
N ASN A 111 2.19 -24.79 6.63
CA ASN A 111 2.04 -25.88 5.69
C ASN A 111 3.40 -26.45 5.23
N ALA A 112 3.63 -27.74 5.50
CA ALA A 112 4.83 -28.47 5.09
C ALA A 112 4.88 -28.89 3.61
N TYR A 113 3.81 -28.67 2.83
CA TYR A 113 3.75 -29.06 1.40
C TYR A 113 4.37 -28.02 0.45
N THR A 114 5.24 -27.16 0.95
CA THR A 114 5.83 -26.05 0.19
C THR A 114 7.36 -26.17 0.19
N SER A 115 8.05 -25.44 -0.69
CA SER A 115 9.51 -25.37 -0.69
C SER A 115 10.07 -24.48 0.43
N LEU A 116 9.21 -23.79 1.19
CA LEU A 116 9.57 -22.95 2.32
C LEU A 116 9.48 -23.76 3.61
N GLU A 117 10.42 -23.54 4.52
CA GLU A 117 10.38 -24.11 5.87
C GLU A 117 9.18 -23.52 6.63
N PRO A 118 8.26 -24.35 7.16
CA PRO A 118 7.06 -23.87 7.85
C PRO A 118 7.40 -22.95 9.03
N ILE A 119 6.58 -21.92 9.23
CA ILE A 119 6.65 -21.02 10.38
C ILE A 119 5.30 -20.98 11.10
N SER A 120 5.32 -20.67 12.39
CA SER A 120 4.07 -20.47 13.14
C SER A 120 3.36 -19.18 12.73
N VAL A 121 2.05 -19.12 12.94
CA VAL A 121 1.26 -17.90 12.70
C VAL A 121 1.74 -16.73 13.58
N GLU A 122 2.24 -16.99 14.79
CA GLU A 122 2.82 -15.96 15.66
C GLU A 122 4.08 -15.35 15.05
N THR A 123 4.95 -16.20 14.49
CA THR A 123 6.16 -15.73 13.78
C THR A 123 5.78 -14.87 12.59
N LEU A 124 4.79 -15.31 11.80
CA LEU A 124 4.29 -14.54 10.67
C LEU A 124 3.70 -13.19 11.10
N ARG A 125 2.92 -13.13 12.19
CA ARG A 125 2.36 -11.87 12.71
C ARG A 125 3.46 -10.91 13.14
N ALA A 126 4.46 -11.38 13.87
CA ALA A 126 5.61 -10.56 14.27
C ALA A 126 6.38 -10.02 13.05
N LEU A 127 6.51 -10.83 11.99
CA LEU A 127 7.10 -10.40 10.72
C LEU A 127 6.23 -9.33 10.02
N LEU A 128 4.91 -9.51 9.95
CA LEU A 128 4.00 -8.51 9.39
C LEU A 128 4.10 -7.17 10.13
N GLU A 129 4.10 -7.19 11.46
CA GLU A 129 4.24 -5.99 12.30
C GLU A 129 5.63 -5.33 12.13
N GLY A 130 6.69 -6.13 12.11
CA GLY A 130 8.06 -5.64 11.91
C GLY A 130 8.25 -4.98 10.55
N VAL A 131 7.82 -5.65 9.47
CA VAL A 131 7.94 -5.11 8.11
C VAL A 131 7.03 -3.90 7.92
N THR A 132 5.84 -3.88 8.52
CA THR A 132 4.94 -2.71 8.48
C THR A 132 5.63 -1.48 9.04
N ARG A 133 6.23 -1.58 10.23
CA ARG A 133 7.00 -0.48 10.85
C ARG A 133 8.19 -0.03 10.01
N SER A 134 8.91 -0.97 9.40
CA SER A 134 10.02 -0.64 8.50
C SER A 134 9.53 0.12 7.25
N VAL A 135 8.39 -0.28 6.69
CA VAL A 135 7.76 0.38 5.55
C VAL A 135 7.23 1.77 5.93
N GLU A 136 6.60 1.93 7.10
CA GLU A 136 6.18 3.24 7.63
C GLU A 136 7.36 4.19 7.74
N ALA A 137 8.48 3.75 8.33
CA ALA A 137 9.70 4.54 8.44
C ALA A 137 10.28 4.92 7.06
N ALA A 138 10.27 3.99 6.09
CA ALA A 138 10.73 4.26 4.74
C ALA A 138 9.81 5.25 3.99
N VAL A 139 8.49 5.14 4.19
CA VAL A 139 7.51 6.09 3.66
C VAL A 139 7.69 7.46 4.30
N ALA A 140 7.87 7.54 5.62
CA ALA A 140 8.12 8.79 6.34
C ALA A 140 9.37 9.51 5.82
N ALA A 141 10.44 8.76 5.51
CA ALA A 141 11.66 9.29 4.93
C ALA A 141 11.49 9.75 3.46
N GLU A 142 10.62 9.11 2.67
CA GLU A 142 10.36 9.50 1.27
C GLU A 142 9.36 10.66 1.17
N LEU A 143 8.42 10.78 2.13
CA LEU A 143 7.30 11.70 2.05
C LEU A 143 7.77 13.16 2.20
N PRO A 144 7.50 14.04 1.21
CA PRO A 144 7.90 15.45 1.28
C PRO A 144 7.00 16.26 2.23
N ASP A 145 7.39 17.49 2.54
CA ASP A 145 6.59 18.41 3.38
C ASP A 145 5.42 19.08 2.62
N ALA A 146 5.21 18.68 1.37
CA ALA A 146 4.10 19.12 0.54
C ALA A 146 3.56 17.94 -0.27
N PHE A 147 2.36 17.49 0.05
CA PHE A 147 1.67 16.38 -0.62
C PHE A 147 0.16 16.62 -0.63
N GLY A 148 -0.59 15.86 -1.43
CA GLY A 148 -2.04 15.77 -1.34
C GLY A 148 -2.49 14.48 -0.69
N ILE A 149 -3.67 14.49 -0.12
CA ILE A 149 -4.28 13.29 0.46
C ILE A 149 -5.50 12.90 -0.38
N MET A 150 -5.59 11.64 -0.76
CA MET A 150 -6.80 11.04 -1.28
C MET A 150 -7.34 10.07 -0.26
N PHE A 151 -8.61 10.20 0.08
CA PHE A 151 -9.25 9.31 1.02
C PHE A 151 -10.66 8.96 0.55
N ASP A 152 -11.08 7.75 0.88
CA ASP A 152 -12.46 7.30 0.68
C ASP A 152 -12.81 6.28 1.75
N GLY A 153 -14.10 6.13 2.01
CA GLY A 153 -14.64 5.24 3.03
C GLY A 153 -15.26 3.99 2.42
N TRP A 154 -15.05 2.85 3.08
CA TRP A 154 -15.71 1.60 2.76
C TRP A 154 -16.39 1.02 4.01
N ALA A 155 -17.70 0.81 3.91
CA ALA A 155 -18.46 0.09 4.92
C ALA A 155 -18.47 -1.40 4.61
N HIS A 156 -18.07 -2.23 5.58
CA HIS A 156 -18.20 -3.68 5.53
C HIS A 156 -18.79 -4.22 6.82
N SER A 157 -19.94 -4.88 6.73
CA SER A 157 -20.67 -5.37 7.89
C SER A 157 -20.93 -4.24 8.90
N SER A 158 -20.34 -4.30 10.10
CA SER A 158 -20.47 -3.29 11.17
C SER A 158 -19.30 -2.30 11.24
N GLU A 159 -18.35 -2.36 10.31
CA GLU A 159 -17.12 -1.55 10.34
C GLU A 159 -17.05 -0.57 9.15
N HIS A 160 -16.50 0.62 9.42
CA HIS A 160 -16.25 1.66 8.43
C HIS A 160 -14.75 1.92 8.32
N PHE A 161 -14.13 1.39 7.27
CA PHE A 161 -12.72 1.59 6.95
C PHE A 161 -12.54 2.88 6.16
N VAL A 162 -11.47 3.62 6.43
CA VAL A 162 -11.04 4.72 5.55
C VAL A 162 -9.62 4.45 5.09
N ALA A 163 -9.45 4.43 3.77
CA ALA A 163 -8.13 4.33 3.15
C ALA A 163 -7.59 5.73 2.90
N VAL A 164 -6.35 6.00 3.31
CA VAL A 164 -5.69 7.31 3.16
C VAL A 164 -4.44 7.14 2.31
N PHE A 165 -4.43 7.73 1.11
CA PHE A 165 -3.27 7.76 0.23
C PHE A 165 -2.63 9.14 0.21
N ALA A 166 -1.31 9.21 0.26
CA ALA A 166 -0.56 10.43 -0.06
C ALA A 166 -0.13 10.45 -1.54
N TYR A 167 -0.25 11.62 -2.17
CA TYR A 167 0.15 11.91 -3.53
C TYR A 167 1.16 13.05 -3.56
N TYR A 168 2.31 12.82 -4.19
CA TYR A 168 3.40 13.79 -4.24
C TYR A 168 4.24 13.60 -5.50
N GLU A 169 5.20 14.48 -5.69
CA GLU A 169 6.11 14.45 -6.83
C GLU A 169 7.53 14.16 -6.34
N GLY A 170 8.13 13.08 -6.85
CA GLY A 170 9.53 12.75 -6.60
C GLY A 170 10.29 12.70 -7.91
N ASN A 171 11.34 13.51 -8.06
CA ASN A 171 12.15 13.60 -9.29
C ASN A 171 11.34 13.88 -10.57
N GLY A 172 10.30 14.73 -10.47
CA GLY A 172 9.42 15.04 -11.61
C GLY A 172 8.37 13.96 -11.92
N ILE A 173 8.30 12.90 -11.12
CA ILE A 173 7.38 11.77 -11.30
C ILE A 173 6.34 11.79 -10.20
N ALA A 174 5.07 11.76 -10.58
CA ALA A 174 3.97 11.57 -9.66
C ALA A 174 4.07 10.21 -8.96
N LYS A 175 4.09 10.23 -7.64
CA LYS A 175 4.13 9.06 -6.77
C LYS A 175 2.92 9.05 -5.86
N SER A 176 2.58 7.84 -5.39
CA SER A 176 1.50 7.63 -4.43
C SER A 176 1.87 6.52 -3.46
N VAL A 177 1.49 6.66 -2.20
CA VAL A 177 1.69 5.66 -1.14
C VAL A 177 0.42 5.53 -0.31
N LEU A 178 0.12 4.34 0.19
CA LEU A 178 -0.94 4.14 1.18
C LEU A 178 -0.36 4.49 2.55
N LEU A 179 -1.01 5.37 3.31
CA LEU A 179 -0.62 5.77 4.65
C LEU A 179 -1.31 4.92 5.73
N SER A 180 -2.61 4.68 5.59
CA SER A 180 -3.38 3.87 6.54
C SER A 180 -4.65 3.33 5.89
N MET A 181 -5.14 2.21 6.41
CA MET A 181 -6.50 1.70 6.21
C MET A 181 -7.08 1.28 7.56
N ALA A 182 -7.42 2.26 8.38
CA ALA A 182 -7.96 2.02 9.71
C ALA A 182 -9.49 2.18 9.74
N PRO A 183 -10.20 1.48 10.65
CA PRO A 183 -11.55 1.84 11.03
C PRO A 183 -11.57 3.24 11.64
N VAL A 184 -12.57 4.07 11.30
CA VAL A 184 -12.65 5.47 11.74
C VAL A 184 -13.10 5.62 13.20
N ILE A 185 -13.82 4.62 13.72
CA ILE A 185 -14.38 4.65 15.08
C ILE A 185 -13.46 3.82 15.97
N ASN A 186 -12.64 4.49 16.78
CA ASN A 186 -11.84 3.81 17.80
C ASN A 186 -12.56 3.81 19.15
N GLU A 187 -13.45 4.78 19.40
CA GLU A 187 -14.20 4.89 20.65
C GLU A 187 -15.72 5.07 20.44
N PRO A 188 -16.57 4.56 21.35
CA PRO A 188 -18.04 4.60 21.20
C PRO A 188 -18.63 6.02 21.18
N ASP A 189 -17.87 7.04 21.62
CA ASP A 189 -18.29 8.44 21.68
C ASP A 189 -17.77 9.29 20.50
N GLU A 190 -16.98 8.72 19.58
CA GLU A 190 -16.47 9.42 18.40
C GLU A 190 -17.54 9.54 17.31
N ASP A 191 -17.84 10.78 16.91
CA ASP A 191 -18.74 11.03 15.78
C ASP A 191 -18.00 10.90 14.44
N LEU A 192 -18.69 10.48 13.38
CA LEU A 192 -18.16 10.45 12.00
C LEU A 192 -18.06 11.87 11.38
N SER A 193 -17.80 12.88 12.22
CA SER A 193 -17.74 14.27 11.77
C SER A 193 -16.43 14.59 11.08
N ALA A 194 -16.45 15.68 10.31
CA ALA A 194 -15.25 16.21 9.68
C ALA A 194 -14.17 16.69 10.68
N HIS A 195 -14.51 16.89 11.97
CA HIS A 195 -13.50 17.24 12.98
C HIS A 195 -12.76 15.99 13.45
N THR A 196 -13.47 14.91 13.76
CA THR A 196 -12.88 13.61 14.11
C THR A 196 -11.95 13.12 13.01
N HIS A 197 -12.39 13.14 11.75
CA HIS A 197 -11.53 12.79 10.61
C HIS A 197 -10.27 13.67 10.50
N ARG A 198 -10.37 14.96 10.82
CA ARG A 198 -9.20 15.86 10.81
C ARG A 198 -8.21 15.45 11.89
N ASP A 199 -8.71 15.17 13.09
CA ASP A 199 -7.87 14.88 14.26
C ASP A 199 -7.20 13.51 14.12
N VAL A 200 -7.94 12.51 13.63
CA VAL A 200 -7.37 11.20 13.26
C VAL A 200 -6.29 11.33 12.19
N LEU A 201 -6.53 12.15 11.14
CA LEU A 201 -5.51 12.40 10.12
C LEU A 201 -4.28 13.11 10.68
N ALA A 202 -4.46 14.10 11.56
CA ALA A 202 -3.35 14.83 12.18
C ALA A 202 -2.51 13.91 13.06
N GLU A 203 -3.16 13.14 13.93
CA GLU A 203 -2.49 12.22 14.85
C GLU A 203 -1.72 11.13 14.08
N MET A 204 -2.34 10.49 13.09
CA MET A 204 -1.69 9.47 12.26
C MET A 204 -0.48 10.05 11.51
N LEU A 205 -0.61 11.24 10.90
CA LEU A 205 0.50 11.86 10.18
C LEU A 205 1.66 12.22 11.11
N GLU A 206 1.38 12.73 12.30
CA GLU A 206 2.40 13.12 13.27
C GLU A 206 3.08 11.89 13.88
N ARG A 207 2.29 10.92 14.35
CA ARG A 207 2.76 9.71 15.03
C ARG A 207 3.55 8.78 14.10
N ASP A 208 3.02 8.50 12.93
CA ASP A 208 3.52 7.42 12.07
C ASP A 208 4.48 7.94 10.99
N PHE A 209 4.33 9.21 10.58
CA PHE A 209 5.11 9.79 9.47
C PHE A 209 5.90 11.05 9.83
N GLY A 210 5.77 11.55 11.07
CA GLY A 210 6.43 12.79 11.50
C GLY A 210 6.02 14.01 10.67
N LYS A 211 4.79 14.02 10.14
CA LYS A 211 4.26 15.11 9.31
C LYS A 211 3.16 15.87 10.01
N ASP A 212 3.25 17.20 9.96
CA ASP A 212 2.17 18.06 10.39
C ASP A 212 1.05 18.06 9.33
N LEU A 213 -0.20 18.23 9.77
CA LEU A 213 -1.36 18.27 8.87
C LEU A 213 -1.25 19.38 7.82
N SER A 214 -0.53 20.48 8.11
CA SER A 214 -0.28 21.57 7.14
C SER A 214 0.58 21.15 5.95
N CYS A 215 1.30 20.01 6.01
CA CYS A 215 1.98 19.43 4.85
C CYS A 215 1.01 18.99 3.75
N CYS A 216 -0.24 18.68 4.11
CA CYS A 216 -1.31 18.43 3.15
C CYS A 216 -1.72 19.73 2.43
N LYS A 217 -1.60 19.76 1.10
CA LYS A 217 -1.90 20.95 0.27
C LYS A 217 -3.23 20.86 -0.47
N TYR A 218 -3.80 19.66 -0.58
CA TYR A 218 -5.09 19.42 -1.23
C TYR A 218 -5.67 18.08 -0.80
N LEU A 219 -6.99 17.98 -0.85
CA LEU A 219 -7.73 16.72 -0.67
C LEU A 219 -8.29 16.25 -2.01
N VAL A 220 -8.32 14.95 -2.22
CA VAL A 220 -9.00 14.29 -3.32
C VAL A 220 -10.06 13.37 -2.75
N GLY A 221 -11.29 13.54 -3.21
CA GLY A 221 -12.40 12.73 -2.72
C GLY A 221 -13.70 13.10 -3.42
N ASP A 222 -14.74 12.41 -3.02
CA ASP A 222 -16.10 12.70 -3.45
C ASP A 222 -16.57 14.08 -2.89
N ASN A 223 -17.54 14.74 -3.53
CA ASN A 223 -18.03 16.06 -3.09
C ASN A 223 -19.11 15.96 -1.98
N CYS A 224 -19.10 14.92 -1.14
CA CYS A 224 -20.06 14.81 -0.04
C CYS A 224 -19.93 15.97 0.96
N SER A 225 -20.92 16.14 1.83
CA SER A 225 -20.93 17.20 2.85
C SER A 225 -19.73 17.08 3.80
N MET A 226 -19.38 15.86 4.21
CA MET A 226 -18.25 15.59 5.11
C MET A 226 -16.93 16.02 4.48
N ASN A 227 -16.60 15.55 3.26
CA ASN A 227 -15.35 15.90 2.56
C ASN A 227 -15.23 17.40 2.30
N ARG A 228 -16.33 18.06 1.92
CA ARG A 228 -16.36 19.53 1.75
C ARG A 228 -16.08 20.24 3.07
N ARG A 229 -16.66 19.76 4.17
CA ARG A 229 -16.45 20.33 5.50
C ARG A 229 -15.02 20.11 5.98
N LEU A 230 -14.47 18.91 5.80
CA LEU A 230 -13.08 18.57 6.14
C LEU A 230 -12.10 19.48 5.39
N ALA A 231 -12.24 19.61 4.07
CA ALA A 231 -11.44 20.51 3.26
C ALA A 231 -11.54 21.98 3.73
N THR A 232 -12.73 22.41 4.15
CA THR A 232 -12.93 23.77 4.69
C THR A 232 -12.20 23.97 6.01
N ILE A 233 -12.27 23.01 6.93
CA ILE A 233 -11.60 23.09 8.24
C ILE A 233 -10.07 23.02 8.07
N MET A 234 -9.59 22.15 7.18
CA MET A 234 -8.17 22.05 6.82
C MET A 234 -7.67 23.23 5.96
N GLN A 235 -8.59 24.07 5.46
CA GLN A 235 -8.28 25.22 4.58
C GLN A 235 -7.54 24.85 3.29
N VAL A 236 -7.82 23.67 2.75
CA VAL A 236 -7.21 23.15 1.52
C VAL A 236 -8.28 22.92 0.44
N PRO A 237 -7.92 22.98 -0.85
CA PRO A 237 -8.85 22.72 -1.94
C PRO A 237 -9.25 21.24 -1.96
N LEU A 238 -10.55 20.99 -2.14
CA LEU A 238 -11.07 19.67 -2.48
C LEU A 238 -11.11 19.50 -4.01
N VAL A 239 -10.32 18.56 -4.50
CA VAL A 239 -10.36 18.09 -5.89
C VAL A 239 -11.40 16.98 -5.97
N GLY A 240 -12.58 17.35 -6.45
CA GLY A 240 -13.68 16.41 -6.60
C GLY A 240 -13.34 15.28 -7.59
N CYS A 241 -13.67 14.05 -7.22
CA CYS A 241 -13.41 12.91 -8.08
C CYS A 241 -14.20 12.96 -9.42
N ALA A 242 -13.50 12.74 -10.54
CA ALA A 242 -14.11 12.62 -11.86
C ALA A 242 -14.96 11.35 -12.03
N SER A 243 -14.50 10.20 -11.52
CA SER A 243 -15.28 8.95 -11.56
C SER A 243 -16.60 9.12 -10.80
N HIS A 244 -16.60 9.78 -9.65
CA HIS A 244 -17.83 10.02 -8.89
C HIS A 244 -18.81 10.97 -9.60
N ARG A 245 -18.31 11.99 -10.30
CA ARG A 245 -19.20 12.86 -11.09
C ARG A 245 -19.78 12.12 -12.28
N LEU A 246 -18.99 11.30 -12.96
CA LEU A 246 -19.48 10.42 -14.02
C LEU A 246 -20.50 9.44 -13.44
N TYR A 247 -20.19 8.82 -12.29
CA TYR A 247 -21.09 7.91 -11.58
C TYR A 247 -22.43 8.56 -11.27
N ARG A 248 -22.44 9.77 -10.71
CA ARG A 248 -23.69 10.51 -10.45
C ARG A 248 -24.47 10.81 -11.73
N ALA A 249 -23.77 11.17 -12.82
CA ALA A 249 -24.42 11.40 -14.12
C ALA A 249 -25.02 10.10 -14.69
N VAL A 250 -24.29 8.98 -14.59
CA VAL A 250 -24.77 7.65 -14.99
C VAL A 250 -25.97 7.24 -14.13
N GLN A 251 -25.94 7.46 -12.82
CA GLN A 251 -27.07 7.15 -11.94
C GLN A 251 -28.33 7.95 -12.30
N GLN A 252 -28.19 9.25 -12.58
CA GLN A 252 -29.30 10.06 -13.07
C GLN A 252 -29.84 9.57 -14.42
N HIS A 253 -28.97 9.09 -15.30
CA HIS A 253 -29.35 8.53 -16.60
C HIS A 253 -30.02 7.15 -16.47
N LEU A 254 -29.53 6.30 -15.57
CA LEU A 254 -30.11 4.99 -15.25
C LEU A 254 -31.51 5.13 -14.64
N ALA A 255 -31.72 6.10 -13.75
CA ALA A 255 -33.01 6.37 -13.12
C ALA A 255 -34.14 6.66 -14.14
N GLN A 256 -33.81 7.18 -15.33
CA GLN A 256 -34.78 7.41 -16.41
C GLN A 256 -35.26 6.13 -17.09
N ASN A 257 -34.55 5.02 -16.91
CA ASN A 257 -34.82 3.72 -17.53
C ASN A 257 -35.09 2.63 -16.49
N GLU A 258 -35.41 3.01 -15.25
CA GLU A 258 -35.48 2.07 -14.13
C GLU A 258 -36.54 0.98 -14.32
N ASP A 259 -37.70 1.33 -14.89
CA ASP A 259 -38.76 0.36 -15.21
C ASP A 259 -38.30 -0.69 -16.22
N ASP A 260 -37.57 -0.25 -17.25
CA ASP A 260 -37.02 -1.14 -18.28
C ASP A 260 -35.92 -2.05 -17.69
N LEU A 261 -35.09 -1.51 -16.80
CA LEU A 261 -34.05 -2.27 -16.09
C LEU A 261 -34.64 -3.27 -15.11
N ALA A 262 -35.75 -2.93 -14.43
CA ALA A 262 -36.47 -3.83 -13.53
C ALA A 262 -37.08 -5.01 -14.30
N ALA A 263 -37.62 -4.78 -15.50
CA ALA A 263 -38.13 -5.85 -16.36
C ALA A 263 -37.01 -6.84 -16.75
N VAL A 264 -35.84 -6.34 -17.15
CA VAL A 264 -34.68 -7.19 -17.45
C VAL A 264 -34.20 -7.93 -16.19
N GLN A 265 -34.13 -7.27 -15.05
CA GLN A 265 -33.75 -7.89 -13.77
C GLN A 265 -34.66 -9.07 -13.42
N ALA A 266 -35.98 -8.92 -13.57
CA ALA A 266 -36.95 -9.98 -13.33
C ALA A 266 -36.73 -11.19 -14.25
N LEU A 267 -36.52 -10.95 -15.54
CA LEU A 267 -36.18 -12.01 -16.51
C LEU A 267 -34.86 -12.71 -16.14
N MET A 268 -33.81 -11.94 -15.84
CA MET A 268 -32.49 -12.49 -15.49
C MET A 268 -32.53 -13.31 -14.19
N ALA A 269 -33.36 -12.91 -13.23
CA ALA A 269 -33.63 -13.69 -12.02
C ALA A 269 -34.34 -15.02 -12.35
N LYS A 270 -35.34 -15.00 -13.24
CA LYS A 270 -36.01 -16.23 -13.71
C LYS A 270 -35.05 -17.17 -14.42
N LEU A 271 -34.16 -16.66 -15.27
CA LEU A 271 -33.16 -17.45 -15.99
C LEU A 271 -32.11 -18.08 -15.05
N ARG A 272 -31.89 -17.53 -13.86
CA ARG A 272 -31.02 -18.12 -12.83
C ARG A 272 -31.65 -19.29 -12.07
N THR A 273 -32.96 -19.53 -12.21
CA THR A 273 -33.60 -20.69 -11.57
C THR A 273 -33.03 -21.99 -12.12
N ILE A 274 -33.02 -23.05 -11.30
CA ILE A 274 -32.41 -24.35 -11.68
C ILE A 274 -33.00 -24.87 -13.00
N LYS A 275 -34.33 -24.81 -13.15
CA LYS A 275 -35.05 -25.27 -14.34
C LYS A 275 -34.61 -24.52 -15.60
N GLN A 276 -34.64 -23.19 -15.57
CA GLN A 276 -34.30 -22.37 -16.74
C GLN A 276 -32.79 -22.34 -17.03
N SER A 277 -31.95 -22.31 -15.99
CA SER A 277 -30.50 -22.39 -16.16
C SER A 277 -30.07 -23.71 -16.79
N THR A 278 -30.73 -24.82 -16.48
CA THR A 278 -30.47 -26.13 -17.11
C THR A 278 -30.80 -26.07 -18.60
N LYS A 279 -31.97 -25.56 -18.98
CA LYS A 279 -32.34 -25.38 -20.39
C LYS A 279 -31.33 -24.50 -21.14
N LEU A 280 -30.89 -23.41 -20.51
CA LEU A 280 -29.96 -22.46 -21.11
C LEU A 280 -28.56 -23.08 -21.34
N ARG A 281 -28.08 -23.91 -20.39
CA ARG A 281 -26.78 -24.61 -20.52
C ARG A 281 -26.70 -25.57 -21.71
N PHE A 282 -27.82 -26.10 -22.17
CA PHE A 282 -27.86 -26.92 -23.38
C PHE A 282 -27.77 -26.09 -24.67
N LYS A 283 -28.04 -24.78 -24.60
CA LYS A 283 -28.05 -23.86 -25.75
C LYS A 283 -26.80 -22.97 -25.81
N THR A 284 -26.25 -22.57 -24.66
CA THR A 284 -25.13 -21.63 -24.58
C THR A 284 -24.30 -21.82 -23.30
N THR A 285 -23.04 -21.39 -23.35
CA THR A 285 -22.14 -21.32 -22.18
C THR A 285 -22.32 -20.02 -21.37
N LEU A 286 -23.17 -19.11 -21.85
CA LEU A 286 -23.44 -17.83 -21.20
C LEU A 286 -24.32 -17.99 -19.96
N TRP A 287 -23.96 -17.29 -18.89
CA TRP A 287 -24.69 -17.26 -17.62
C TRP A 287 -25.45 -15.93 -17.43
N PRO A 288 -26.67 -15.93 -16.87
CA PRO A 288 -27.37 -14.69 -16.58
C PRO A 288 -26.65 -13.87 -15.49
N ALA A 289 -26.54 -12.56 -15.70
CA ALA A 289 -26.02 -11.59 -14.74
C ALA A 289 -27.16 -10.82 -14.06
N ILE A 290 -27.05 -10.56 -12.76
CA ILE A 290 -28.02 -9.79 -11.97
C ILE A 290 -27.37 -8.46 -11.57
N ARG A 291 -28.13 -7.36 -11.66
CA ARG A 291 -27.65 -6.04 -11.20
C ARG A 291 -27.61 -6.01 -9.66
N GLN A 292 -26.59 -5.32 -9.13
CA GLN A 292 -26.45 -5.00 -7.71
C GLN A 292 -26.47 -3.48 -7.55
N ASP A 293 -27.20 -2.99 -6.55
CA ASP A 293 -27.49 -1.55 -6.40
C ASP A 293 -26.25 -0.68 -6.12
N THR A 294 -25.10 -1.29 -5.82
CA THR A 294 -23.89 -0.58 -5.39
C THR A 294 -23.02 -0.05 -6.54
N HIS A 295 -23.19 -0.49 -7.79
CA HIS A 295 -22.41 0.06 -8.91
C HIS A 295 -23.05 -0.16 -10.30
N TRP A 296 -22.90 0.82 -11.19
CA TRP A 296 -23.43 0.81 -12.56
C TRP A 296 -22.83 -0.27 -13.48
N GLY A 297 -21.64 -0.77 -13.16
CA GLY A 297 -21.00 -1.87 -13.91
C GLY A 297 -21.78 -3.19 -13.88
N SER A 298 -22.52 -3.45 -12.80
CA SER A 298 -23.42 -4.60 -12.73
C SER A 298 -24.62 -4.43 -13.66
N THR A 299 -25.16 -3.21 -13.74
CA THR A 299 -26.23 -2.86 -14.68
C THR A 299 -25.77 -2.99 -16.13
N PHE A 300 -24.57 -2.48 -16.46
CA PHE A 300 -23.96 -2.68 -17.76
C PHE A 300 -23.81 -4.17 -18.10
N SER A 301 -23.27 -4.96 -17.17
CA SER A 301 -23.08 -6.41 -17.36
C SER A 301 -24.40 -7.15 -17.55
N MET A 302 -25.44 -6.78 -16.80
CA MET A 302 -26.79 -7.35 -16.93
C MET A 302 -27.38 -7.05 -18.31
N VAL A 303 -27.36 -5.78 -18.74
CA VAL A 303 -27.93 -5.37 -20.04
C VAL A 303 -27.16 -5.98 -21.21
N HIS A 304 -25.82 -5.99 -21.12
CA HIS A 304 -24.98 -6.67 -22.11
C HIS A 304 -25.33 -8.16 -22.21
N ARG A 305 -25.43 -8.84 -21.05
CA ARG A 305 -25.74 -10.27 -21.00
C ARG A 305 -27.15 -10.57 -21.49
N TYR A 306 -28.12 -9.72 -21.17
CA TYR A 306 -29.49 -9.83 -21.67
C TYR A 306 -29.52 -9.87 -23.20
N PHE A 307 -28.89 -8.90 -23.87
CA PHE A 307 -28.86 -8.87 -25.34
C PHE A 307 -28.15 -10.07 -25.95
N ALA A 308 -27.09 -10.58 -25.30
CA ALA A 308 -26.39 -11.78 -25.74
C ALA A 308 -27.21 -13.07 -25.53
N LEU A 309 -28.13 -13.09 -24.57
CA LEU A 309 -28.96 -14.25 -24.27
C LEU A 309 -30.23 -14.33 -25.12
N LEU A 310 -30.71 -13.21 -25.67
CA LEU A 310 -31.98 -13.12 -26.40
C LEU A 310 -32.15 -14.18 -27.49
N GLU A 311 -31.10 -14.51 -28.24
CA GLU A 311 -31.16 -15.51 -29.31
C GLU A 311 -31.33 -16.95 -28.83
N PHE A 312 -31.03 -17.22 -27.56
CA PHE A 312 -31.11 -18.55 -26.96
C PHE A 312 -32.39 -18.75 -26.13
N LEU A 313 -33.17 -17.69 -25.91
CA LEU A 313 -34.40 -17.78 -25.13
C LEU A 313 -35.48 -18.54 -25.90
N ASP A 314 -36.21 -19.37 -25.18
CA ASP A 314 -37.34 -20.13 -25.72
C ASP A 314 -38.58 -19.25 -25.72
N LEU A 315 -39.01 -18.81 -26.90
CA LEU A 315 -40.17 -17.92 -27.05
C LEU A 315 -41.50 -18.66 -26.84
N ASP A 316 -41.49 -19.99 -26.85
CA ASP A 316 -42.67 -20.82 -26.62
C ASP A 316 -42.84 -21.20 -25.13
N ASP A 317 -41.90 -20.80 -24.25
CA ASP A 317 -42.02 -20.99 -22.81
C ASP A 317 -42.96 -19.92 -22.21
N GLU A 318 -44.20 -20.32 -21.88
CA GLU A 318 -45.22 -19.46 -21.28
C GLU A 318 -44.71 -18.73 -20.02
N GLU A 319 -43.84 -19.35 -19.22
CA GLU A 319 -43.27 -18.72 -18.02
C GLU A 319 -42.24 -17.63 -18.33
N LEU A 320 -41.66 -17.61 -19.54
CA LEU A 320 -40.72 -16.60 -20.01
C LEU A 320 -41.42 -15.51 -20.83
N MET A 321 -42.47 -15.84 -21.57
CA MET A 321 -43.22 -14.90 -22.40
C MET A 321 -43.71 -13.68 -21.61
N ASP A 322 -44.24 -13.90 -20.40
CA ASP A 322 -44.73 -12.82 -19.53
C ASP A 322 -43.62 -11.92 -18.96
N LEU A 323 -42.36 -12.39 -19.01
CA LEU A 323 -41.19 -11.68 -18.50
C LEU A 323 -40.33 -11.06 -19.60
N LEU A 324 -40.63 -11.33 -20.89
CA LEU A 324 -39.87 -10.78 -21.99
C LEU A 324 -40.13 -9.27 -22.14
N PRO A 325 -39.08 -8.43 -22.08
CA PRO A 325 -39.24 -7.00 -22.27
C PRO A 325 -39.88 -6.66 -23.63
N PRO A 326 -40.90 -5.78 -23.68
CA PRO A 326 -41.57 -5.41 -24.92
C PRO A 326 -40.60 -4.83 -25.97
N PRO A 327 -40.92 -4.87 -27.27
CA PRO A 327 -40.07 -4.30 -28.31
C PRO A 327 -39.71 -2.82 -28.09
N ALA A 328 -40.62 -2.03 -27.52
CA ALA A 328 -40.37 -0.63 -27.17
C ALA A 328 -39.33 -0.49 -26.03
N CYS A 329 -39.43 -1.32 -25.00
CA CYS A 329 -38.44 -1.42 -23.92
C CYS A 329 -37.07 -1.81 -24.48
N ASN A 330 -37.03 -2.82 -25.35
CA ASN A 330 -35.82 -3.26 -26.03
C ASN A 330 -35.13 -2.15 -26.85
N ARG A 331 -35.88 -1.28 -27.53
CA ARG A 331 -35.31 -0.13 -28.25
C ARG A 331 -34.68 0.88 -27.29
N ARG A 332 -35.33 1.18 -26.17
CA ARG A 332 -34.78 2.09 -25.13
C ARG A 332 -33.54 1.50 -24.48
N LEU A 333 -33.58 0.21 -24.11
CA LEU A 333 -32.43 -0.52 -23.56
C LEU A 333 -31.25 -0.61 -24.52
N LYS A 334 -31.48 -0.74 -25.83
CA LYS A 334 -30.38 -0.70 -26.83
C LYS A 334 -29.69 0.67 -26.86
N LYS A 335 -30.46 1.75 -26.76
CA LYS A 335 -29.93 3.11 -26.66
C LYS A 335 -29.14 3.28 -25.37
N LEU A 336 -29.74 2.89 -24.23
CA LEU A 336 -29.08 2.91 -22.94
C LEU A 336 -27.78 2.10 -22.94
N TYR A 337 -27.78 0.92 -23.57
CA TYR A 337 -26.60 0.08 -23.67
C TYR A 337 -25.47 0.74 -24.47
N ALA A 338 -25.79 1.45 -25.55
CA ALA A 338 -24.82 2.24 -26.29
C ALA A 338 -24.24 3.37 -25.42
N ASP A 339 -25.10 4.12 -24.71
CA ASP A 339 -24.69 5.19 -23.80
C ASP A 339 -23.78 4.63 -22.67
N LEU A 340 -24.13 3.48 -22.08
CA LEU A 340 -23.32 2.81 -21.05
C LEU A 340 -21.98 2.30 -21.59
N LYS A 341 -21.92 1.85 -22.85
CA LYS A 341 -20.67 1.43 -23.50
C LYS A 341 -19.74 2.62 -23.73
N ASP A 342 -20.30 3.77 -24.09
CA ASP A 342 -19.54 5.01 -24.20
C ASP A 342 -19.03 5.46 -22.82
N PHE A 343 -19.87 5.40 -21.77
CA PHE A 343 -19.42 5.66 -20.40
C PHE A 343 -18.34 4.69 -19.93
N GLU A 344 -18.42 3.40 -20.31
CA GLU A 344 -17.37 2.43 -20.02
C GLU A 344 -16.06 2.76 -20.74
N SER A 345 -16.12 3.21 -21.98
CA SER A 345 -14.93 3.65 -22.72
C SER A 345 -14.29 4.88 -22.06
N VAL A 346 -15.10 5.86 -21.63
CA VAL A 346 -14.64 7.05 -20.90
C VAL A 346 -14.07 6.67 -19.54
N PHE A 347 -14.70 5.73 -18.84
CA PHE A 347 -14.20 5.21 -17.56
C PHE A 347 -12.87 4.45 -17.71
N LYS A 348 -12.69 3.70 -18.80
CA LYS A 348 -11.42 3.04 -19.15
C LYS A 348 -10.35 4.08 -19.52
N ALA A 349 -10.69 5.10 -20.30
CA ALA A 349 -9.79 6.21 -20.59
C ALA A 349 -9.38 6.94 -19.30
N PHE A 350 -10.30 7.14 -18.36
CA PHE A 350 -10.01 7.66 -17.02
C PHE A 350 -9.11 6.74 -16.16
N LYS A 351 -9.02 5.44 -16.47
CA LYS A 351 -8.05 4.52 -15.85
C LYS A 351 -6.67 4.64 -16.48
N GLU A 352 -6.60 5.05 -17.74
CA GLU A 352 -5.36 5.12 -18.54
C GLU A 352 -4.73 6.54 -18.56
N GLU A 353 -5.51 7.61 -18.31
CA GLU A 353 -5.05 9.00 -18.37
C GLU A 353 -5.01 9.76 -17.02
N ARG A 354 -4.03 10.66 -16.91
CA ARG A 354 -3.66 11.51 -15.76
C ARG A 354 -4.47 12.82 -15.58
N GLU A 355 -5.61 13.04 -16.23
CA GLU A 355 -6.26 14.37 -16.19
C GLU A 355 -7.30 14.61 -15.07
N PRO A 356 -7.09 15.61 -14.18
CA PRO A 356 -8.04 15.96 -13.13
C PRO A 356 -9.18 16.83 -13.68
N THR A 357 -10.41 16.33 -13.67
CA THR A 357 -11.58 17.19 -13.92
C THR A 357 -12.16 17.68 -12.59
N GLY A 358 -12.44 18.99 -12.51
CA GLY A 358 -12.93 19.71 -11.33
C GLY A 358 -12.71 21.21 -11.56
N ARG A 359 -13.35 22.13 -10.83
CA ARG A 359 -13.16 23.58 -11.05
C ARG A 359 -11.70 24.02 -10.80
N ALA A 360 -11.04 23.38 -9.83
CA ALA A 360 -9.59 23.41 -9.62
C ALA A 360 -8.83 22.57 -10.66
N GLY A 361 -9.33 21.37 -11.00
CA GLY A 361 -8.80 20.51 -12.06
C GLY A 361 -8.66 21.20 -13.43
N LEU A 362 -9.61 22.03 -13.85
CA LEU A 362 -9.51 22.82 -15.09
C LEU A 362 -8.44 23.93 -15.00
N GLY A 363 -8.11 24.38 -13.79
CA GLY A 363 -6.96 25.24 -13.54
C GLY A 363 -5.65 24.45 -13.64
N CYS A 364 -5.58 23.31 -12.95
CA CYS A 364 -4.46 22.36 -12.98
C CYS A 364 -4.14 21.88 -14.40
N VAL A 365 -5.14 21.47 -15.18
CA VAL A 365 -5.02 21.06 -16.59
C VAL A 365 -4.47 22.19 -17.45
N ARG A 366 -4.89 23.44 -17.22
CA ARG A 366 -4.32 24.59 -17.95
C ARG A 366 -2.87 24.86 -17.55
N VAL A 367 -2.53 24.71 -16.27
CA VAL A 367 -1.14 24.82 -15.82
C VAL A 367 -0.28 23.72 -16.44
N LEU A 368 -0.74 22.46 -16.44
CA LEU A 368 -0.04 21.32 -17.06
C LEU A 368 0.12 21.48 -18.58
N LYS A 369 -0.83 22.14 -19.25
CA LYS A 369 -0.78 22.44 -20.69
C LYS A 369 0.02 23.71 -21.04
N GLY A 370 0.68 24.36 -20.06
CA GLY A 370 1.45 25.60 -20.29
C GLY A 370 0.59 26.86 -20.48
N ASP A 371 -0.71 26.77 -20.23
CA ASP A 371 -1.72 27.82 -20.44
C ASP A 371 -2.01 28.64 -19.14
N GLY A 372 -1.09 28.64 -18.18
CA GLY A 372 -1.26 29.25 -16.85
C GLY A 372 -1.58 30.75 -16.87
N ALA A 373 -1.14 31.47 -17.91
CA ALA A 373 -1.45 32.88 -18.12
C ALA A 373 -2.96 33.15 -18.31
N ARG A 374 -3.73 32.17 -18.81
CA ARG A 374 -5.17 32.27 -19.13
C ARG A 374 -6.09 31.85 -17.97
N LEU A 375 -5.56 31.76 -16.75
CA LEU A 375 -6.34 31.46 -15.56
C LEU A 375 -7.19 32.66 -15.12
N THR A 376 -8.48 32.44 -14.87
CA THR A 376 -9.37 33.46 -14.29
C THR A 376 -8.99 33.74 -12.83
N ALA A 377 -9.40 34.88 -12.27
CA ALA A 377 -9.11 35.25 -10.88
C ALA A 377 -9.52 34.16 -9.88
N SER A 378 -10.71 33.55 -10.06
CA SER A 378 -11.19 32.44 -9.23
C SER A 378 -10.32 31.17 -9.37
N LYS A 379 -9.76 30.90 -10.55
CA LYS A 379 -8.85 29.77 -10.77
C LYS A 379 -7.47 30.02 -10.16
N LYS A 380 -6.96 31.25 -10.27
CA LYS A 380 -5.70 31.66 -9.60
C LYS A 380 -5.83 31.55 -8.08
N TRP A 381 -6.98 31.92 -7.53
CA TRP A 381 -7.26 31.77 -6.11
C TRP A 381 -7.32 30.29 -5.69
N ALA A 382 -7.99 29.43 -6.46
CA ALA A 382 -8.05 27.99 -6.20
C ALA A 382 -6.69 27.28 -6.32
N LEU A 383 -5.78 27.81 -7.15
CA LEU A 383 -4.43 27.29 -7.34
C LEU A 383 -3.39 27.90 -6.39
N ARG A 384 -3.77 28.88 -5.57
CA ARG A 384 -2.90 29.53 -4.58
C ARG A 384 -2.14 28.52 -3.68
N PRO A 385 -2.75 27.41 -3.20
CA PRO A 385 -2.05 26.41 -2.39
C PRO A 385 -0.90 25.69 -3.13
N PHE A 386 -0.94 25.68 -4.47
CA PHE A 386 0.06 25.05 -5.32
C PHE A 386 1.17 26.03 -5.74
N LEU A 387 1.04 27.33 -5.45
CA LEU A 387 1.97 28.36 -5.92
C LEU A 387 3.31 28.28 -5.19
N GLN A 388 4.40 28.15 -5.93
CA GLN A 388 5.76 28.26 -5.42
C GLN A 388 6.12 29.75 -5.28
N VAL A 389 6.26 30.22 -4.04
CA VAL A 389 6.74 31.59 -3.77
C VAL A 389 8.26 31.53 -3.70
N ASP A 390 8.94 31.96 -4.76
CA ASP A 390 10.37 32.25 -4.68
C ASP A 390 10.58 33.37 -3.64
N ARG A 391 11.28 33.09 -2.54
CA ARG A 391 11.80 34.17 -1.67
C ARG A 391 12.67 35.07 -2.54
N ALA A 392 12.27 36.33 -2.70
CA ALA A 392 13.10 37.32 -3.35
C ALA A 392 14.38 37.52 -2.52
N PRO A 393 15.56 37.74 -3.14
CA PRO A 393 16.73 38.15 -2.40
C PRO A 393 16.45 39.51 -1.73
N ASP A 394 16.86 39.63 -0.47
CA ASP A 394 16.81 40.87 0.30
C ASP A 394 17.67 41.94 -0.41
N ASN A 395 17.02 42.78 -1.22
CA ASN A 395 17.63 44.01 -1.69
C ASN A 395 17.44 45.07 -0.59
N ASN A 396 18.31 45.03 0.40
CA ASN A 396 18.67 46.22 1.17
C ASN A 396 19.47 47.15 0.24
N GLY A 397 18.75 48.02 -0.46
CA GLY A 397 19.31 49.08 -1.28
C GLY A 397 18.32 50.23 -1.33
N GLU A 398 18.62 51.29 -0.58
CA GLU A 398 17.98 52.61 -0.71
C GLU A 398 18.11 53.06 -2.16
N GLU A 399 17.01 53.37 -2.85
CA GLU A 399 17.08 54.21 -4.05
C GLU A 399 15.75 54.90 -4.37
N ALA A 400 15.84 56.23 -4.21
CA ALA A 400 15.05 57.36 -4.68
C ALA A 400 13.72 57.14 -5.43
N GLU A 401 12.69 57.82 -4.93
CA GLU A 401 11.47 58.16 -5.66
C GLU A 401 11.79 58.94 -6.95
N THR A 402 11.70 58.28 -8.11
CA THR A 402 11.20 58.85 -9.37
C THR A 402 11.18 57.77 -10.46
N HIS A 403 10.17 56.89 -10.44
CA HIS A 403 9.93 55.97 -11.56
C HIS A 403 8.84 56.50 -12.48
N SER A 404 9.16 56.66 -13.76
CA SER A 404 8.18 56.99 -14.80
C SER A 404 7.10 55.89 -14.92
N LEU A 405 5.92 56.25 -15.43
CA LEU A 405 4.78 55.33 -15.56
C LEU A 405 5.13 54.10 -16.43
N VAL A 406 6.03 54.28 -17.39
CA VAL A 406 6.59 53.22 -18.25
C VAL A 406 7.46 52.26 -17.42
N GLN A 407 8.36 52.77 -16.57
CA GLN A 407 9.18 51.90 -15.71
C GLN A 407 8.34 51.15 -14.67
N ARG A 408 7.24 51.75 -14.17
CA ARG A 408 6.28 51.07 -13.29
C ARG A 408 5.44 50.01 -14.01
N LEU A 409 5.18 50.20 -15.32
CA LEU A 409 4.53 49.21 -16.17
C LEU A 409 5.51 48.09 -16.54
N GLU A 410 6.75 48.40 -16.89
CA GLU A 410 7.81 47.41 -17.19
C GLU A 410 8.17 46.59 -15.95
N LYS A 411 8.23 47.20 -14.77
CA LYS A 411 8.40 46.48 -13.49
C LYS A 411 7.19 45.60 -13.19
N ARG A 412 5.96 46.06 -13.46
CA ARG A 412 4.73 45.24 -13.35
C ARG A 412 4.66 44.13 -14.41
N CYS A 413 5.14 44.37 -15.63
CA CYS A 413 5.23 43.38 -16.70
C CYS A 413 6.33 42.36 -16.40
N ARG A 414 7.48 42.75 -15.84
CA ARG A 414 8.52 41.81 -15.36
C ARG A 414 8.02 40.98 -14.17
N LEU A 415 7.26 41.58 -13.26
CA LEU A 415 6.61 40.85 -12.16
C LEU A 415 5.46 39.95 -12.66
N GLY A 416 4.75 40.33 -13.73
CA GLY A 416 3.70 39.55 -14.38
C GLY A 416 4.22 38.48 -15.36
N ALA A 417 5.47 38.61 -15.83
CA ALA A 417 6.15 37.67 -16.72
C ALA A 417 7.01 36.63 -15.98
N ARG A 418 7.10 36.70 -14.64
CA ARG A 418 7.51 35.53 -13.85
C ARG A 418 6.39 34.53 -13.92
N GLU A 419 6.55 33.53 -14.78
CA GLU A 419 5.64 32.40 -14.89
C GLU A 419 5.47 31.79 -13.50
N ALA A 420 4.26 31.86 -12.96
CA ALA A 420 3.93 31.30 -11.65
C ALA A 420 4.20 29.79 -11.69
N ARG A 421 5.23 29.33 -10.97
CA ARG A 421 5.47 27.90 -10.81
C ARG A 421 4.45 27.33 -9.84
N TYR A 422 3.71 26.32 -10.28
CA TYR A 422 2.77 25.59 -9.42
C TYR A 422 3.33 24.19 -9.17
N CYS A 423 3.71 23.91 -7.93
CA CYS A 423 4.17 22.58 -7.48
C CYS A 423 2.98 21.63 -7.31
N LEU A 424 3.23 20.32 -7.32
CA LEU A 424 2.24 19.25 -7.04
C LEU A 424 1.08 19.11 -8.03
N VAL A 425 0.93 20.01 -9.01
CA VAL A 425 -0.14 19.90 -10.02
C VAL A 425 -0.04 18.59 -10.81
N GLY A 426 1.19 18.12 -11.08
CA GLY A 426 1.43 16.82 -11.72
C GLY A 426 1.14 15.61 -10.82
N SER A 427 1.09 15.79 -9.50
CA SER A 427 0.80 14.73 -8.52
C SER A 427 -0.71 14.52 -8.29
N ILE A 428 -1.55 15.49 -8.65
CA ILE A 428 -3.00 15.38 -8.46
C ILE A 428 -3.53 14.22 -9.33
N PRO A 429 -4.10 13.17 -8.73
CA PRO A 429 -4.64 12.07 -9.50
C PRO A 429 -5.82 12.53 -10.36
N ALA A 430 -5.94 11.96 -11.55
CA ALA A 430 -7.04 12.20 -12.48
C ALA A 430 -8.41 11.84 -11.89
N THR A 431 -8.41 10.78 -11.08
CA THR A 431 -9.59 10.08 -10.56
C THR A 431 -9.29 9.49 -9.19
N SER A 432 -10.34 9.15 -8.42
CA SER A 432 -10.21 8.35 -7.19
C SER A 432 -10.09 6.85 -7.46
N ASN A 433 -9.85 6.44 -8.72
CA ASN A 433 -9.83 5.04 -9.14
C ASN A 433 -8.85 4.18 -8.33
N LYS A 434 -7.76 4.77 -7.81
CA LYS A 434 -6.80 4.04 -6.98
C LYS A 434 -7.41 3.58 -5.65
N VAL A 435 -8.24 4.38 -4.99
CA VAL A 435 -8.94 3.93 -3.77
C VAL A 435 -10.09 2.97 -4.11
N GLU A 436 -10.79 3.16 -5.23
CA GLU A 436 -11.83 2.21 -5.68
C GLU A 436 -11.22 0.82 -5.98
N HIS A 437 -10.08 0.78 -6.67
CA HIS A 437 -9.33 -0.44 -6.95
C HIS A 437 -8.83 -1.07 -5.65
N PHE A 438 -8.26 -0.25 -4.75
CA PHE A 438 -7.83 -0.69 -3.43
C PHE A 438 -8.96 -1.38 -2.66
N PHE A 439 -10.15 -0.78 -2.58
CA PHE A 439 -11.30 -1.42 -1.92
C PHE A 439 -11.86 -2.62 -2.66
N SER A 440 -11.65 -2.73 -3.98
CA SER A 440 -11.93 -3.99 -4.70
C SER A 440 -10.98 -5.10 -4.27
N VAL A 441 -9.69 -4.79 -4.11
CA VAL A 441 -8.69 -5.73 -3.60
C VAL A 441 -9.00 -6.09 -2.14
N ALA A 442 -9.30 -5.11 -1.29
CA ALA A 442 -9.68 -5.33 0.10
C ALA A 442 -10.87 -6.29 0.23
N ARG A 443 -11.91 -6.11 -0.59
CA ARG A 443 -13.08 -7.02 -0.66
C ARG A 443 -12.71 -8.45 -1.07
N ALA A 444 -11.78 -8.61 -2.00
CA ALA A 444 -11.28 -9.94 -2.39
C ALA A 444 -10.41 -10.57 -1.30
N THR A 445 -9.65 -9.75 -0.57
CA THR A 445 -8.81 -10.17 0.56
C THR A 445 -9.61 -10.61 1.78
N LEU A 446 -10.75 -9.96 2.05
CA LEU A 446 -11.71 -10.31 3.11
C LEU A 446 -12.65 -11.47 2.78
N GLY A 447 -12.49 -12.15 1.63
CA GLY A 447 -13.39 -13.22 1.19
C GLY A 447 -13.63 -14.33 2.22
N HIS A 448 -14.52 -15.28 1.91
CA HIS A 448 -15.04 -16.28 2.86
C HIS A 448 -14.00 -16.98 3.76
N GLU A 449 -12.79 -17.26 3.26
CA GLU A 449 -11.70 -17.93 3.99
C GLU A 449 -10.99 -17.03 5.03
N ARG A 450 -11.24 -15.72 5.01
CA ARG A 450 -10.63 -14.70 5.89
C ARG A 450 -11.66 -13.86 6.65
N ASN A 451 -12.92 -14.31 6.71
CA ASN A 451 -13.99 -13.66 7.49
C ASN A 451 -13.70 -13.54 9.00
N GLY A 452 -12.70 -14.27 9.52
CA GLY A 452 -12.23 -14.18 10.91
C GLY A 452 -10.92 -13.38 11.09
N LEU A 453 -10.43 -12.71 10.04
CA LEU A 453 -9.23 -11.89 10.12
C LEU A 453 -9.51 -10.63 10.94
N GLN A 454 -8.70 -10.36 11.96
CA GLN A 454 -8.82 -9.13 12.73
C GLN A 454 -8.53 -7.91 11.83
N PRO A 455 -9.22 -6.77 12.03
CA PRO A 455 -9.04 -5.56 11.22
C PRO A 455 -7.57 -5.14 11.07
N ILE A 456 -6.77 -5.24 12.13
CA ILE A 456 -5.35 -4.88 12.12
C ILE A 456 -4.50 -5.79 11.22
N ALA A 457 -4.83 -7.09 11.15
CA ALA A 457 -4.13 -8.02 10.27
C ALA A 457 -4.51 -7.80 8.80
N LEU A 458 -5.75 -7.39 8.54
CA LEU A 458 -6.18 -6.96 7.21
C LEU A 458 -5.44 -5.68 6.78
N GLU A 459 -5.36 -4.70 7.67
CA GLU A 459 -4.67 -3.43 7.43
C GLU A 459 -3.20 -3.68 7.06
N MET A 460 -2.46 -4.45 7.87
CA MET A 460 -1.05 -4.79 7.59
C MET A 460 -0.87 -5.48 6.23
N VAL A 461 -1.72 -6.46 5.89
CA VAL A 461 -1.65 -7.17 4.61
C VAL A 461 -1.87 -6.21 3.43
N LEU A 462 -2.88 -5.35 3.51
CA LEU A 462 -3.19 -4.42 2.43
C LEU A 462 -2.17 -3.28 2.33
N PHE A 463 -1.68 -2.78 3.47
CA PHE A 463 -0.63 -1.79 3.57
C PHE A 463 0.66 -2.27 2.91
N LEU A 464 1.14 -3.46 3.29
CA LEU A 464 2.34 -4.06 2.70
C LEU A 464 2.16 -4.37 1.22
N ARG A 465 0.95 -4.75 0.79
CA ARG A 465 0.65 -5.03 -0.62
C ARG A 465 0.75 -3.77 -1.48
N GLU A 466 0.09 -2.69 -1.08
CA GLU A 466 0.12 -1.41 -1.81
C GLU A 466 1.51 -0.74 -1.75
N ASN A 467 2.23 -0.90 -0.64
CA ASN A 467 3.56 -0.35 -0.44
C ASN A 467 4.70 -1.35 -0.75
N SER A 468 4.44 -2.33 -1.63
CA SER A 468 5.39 -3.41 -1.97
C SER A 468 6.76 -2.97 -2.49
N ARG A 469 6.91 -1.71 -2.91
CA ARG A 469 8.20 -1.14 -3.34
C ARG A 469 9.15 -0.81 -2.20
N PHE A 470 8.69 -0.80 -0.95
CA PHE A 470 9.46 -0.40 0.23
C PHE A 470 10.00 -1.57 1.04
N TRP A 471 9.70 -2.80 0.67
CA TRP A 471 10.19 -3.97 1.40
C TRP A 471 10.61 -5.08 0.47
N ASP A 472 11.67 -5.77 0.90
CA ASP A 472 12.34 -6.85 0.21
C ASP A 472 12.98 -7.81 1.22
N VAL A 473 13.80 -8.74 0.74
CA VAL A 473 14.53 -9.67 1.60
C VAL A 473 15.44 -8.93 2.59
N SER A 474 16.06 -7.82 2.18
CA SER A 474 16.94 -7.03 3.05
C SER A 474 16.17 -6.37 4.20
N THR A 475 14.92 -5.99 3.96
CA THR A 475 14.04 -5.47 5.01
C THR A 475 13.73 -6.54 6.07
N VAL A 476 13.53 -7.78 5.65
CA VAL A 476 13.29 -8.91 6.56
C VAL A 476 14.57 -9.32 7.29
N ASP A 477 15.71 -9.30 6.60
CA ASP A 477 17.04 -9.61 7.17
C ASP A 477 17.40 -8.65 8.32
N GLN A 478 16.98 -7.38 8.25
CA GLN A 478 17.18 -6.39 9.32
C GLN A 478 16.30 -6.59 10.56
N LEU A 479 15.24 -7.42 10.46
CA LEU A 479 14.34 -7.72 11.57
C LEU A 479 14.74 -8.97 12.36
N LEU A 480 15.65 -9.78 11.80
CA LEU A 480 16.20 -11.00 12.40
C LEU A 480 17.51 -10.69 13.13
#